data_AF-A0A7C5RHZ1-F1
#
_entry.id   AF-A0A7C5RHZ1-F1
#
_cell.length_a   1.000
_cell.length_b   1.000
_cell.length_c   1.000
_cell.angle_alpha   90.00
_cell.angle_beta   90.00
_cell.angle_gamma   90.00
#
_symmetry.space_group_name_H-M   'P 1'
#
loop_
_entity.id
_entity.type
_entity.pdbx_description
1 polymer ?
#
loop_
_entity_poly.entity_id
_entity_poly.type
_entity_poly.pdbx_seq_one_letter_code
_entity_poly.pdbx_strand_id
1 'polypeptide(L)'
;MKLLLQKGKVYLLFLILSIFVFSFFVIVVLGVRNAMNKTVEESIGSKLPPDTIKITPRIIPRNIFSGNVRGSEITINDYYKILRIDGVKKVYRVMEVPFPSSVILRMFGIVGKSDIITYGVDYDLVKNDIFKGYSFRYVEGDKLIPFVVPKGVIEGYNLAFARGQGTPTVSESMLKGITFQFFAGKSSFKTLEKYLELEGKIVGISDNVPPLSICMPINAAVYLSKQIVPDYKPTYSMLYVEVKSHEYVD
;
A
#
# COMPACT_ATOMS: atom_id res chain seq x y z
N MET A 1 61.97 38.74 -13.97
CA MET A 1 60.62 39.34 -14.16
C MET A 1 59.59 38.40 -14.79
N LYS A 2 59.88 37.68 -15.90
CA LYS A 2 58.94 36.71 -16.53
C LYS A 2 58.44 35.57 -15.61
N LEU A 3 59.30 35.07 -14.71
CA LEU A 3 58.95 33.96 -13.79
C LEU A 3 57.90 34.34 -12.72
N LEU A 4 57.89 35.59 -12.26
CA LEU A 4 56.91 36.09 -11.26
C LEU A 4 55.52 36.29 -11.89
N LEU A 5 55.47 36.80 -13.13
CA LEU A 5 54.24 36.93 -13.92
C LEU A 5 53.60 35.57 -14.24
N GLN A 6 54.42 34.53 -14.44
CA GLN A 6 53.94 33.17 -14.70
C GLN A 6 53.34 32.51 -13.45
N LYS A 7 53.96 32.71 -12.27
CA LYS A 7 53.41 32.23 -10.98
C LYS A 7 52.08 32.91 -10.65
N GLY A 8 51.95 34.22 -10.86
CA GLY A 8 50.70 34.96 -10.63
C GLY A 8 49.52 34.46 -11.47
N LYS A 9 49.76 34.11 -12.75
CA LYS A 9 48.74 33.52 -13.63
C LYS A 9 48.28 32.14 -13.16
N VAL A 10 49.19 31.33 -12.62
CA VAL A 10 48.85 30.01 -12.06
C VAL A 10 47.98 30.15 -10.82
N TYR A 11 48.30 31.06 -9.89
CA TYR A 11 47.44 31.34 -8.72
C TYR A 11 46.05 31.84 -9.11
N LEU A 12 45.97 32.75 -10.09
CA LEU A 12 44.69 33.24 -10.60
C LEU A 12 43.84 32.11 -11.21
N LEU A 13 44.47 31.21 -11.96
CA LEU A 13 43.80 30.04 -12.55
C LEU A 13 43.26 29.10 -11.47
N PHE A 14 44.06 28.81 -10.44
CA PHE A 14 43.62 27.98 -9.30
C PHE A 14 42.46 28.62 -8.54
N LEU A 15 42.47 29.94 -8.36
CA LEU A 15 41.40 30.67 -7.67
C LEU A 15 40.10 30.64 -8.47
N ILE A 16 40.16 30.85 -9.79
CA ILE A 16 38.99 30.74 -10.69
C ILE A 16 38.44 29.31 -10.67
N LEU A 17 39.32 28.30 -10.76
CA LEU A 17 38.90 26.90 -10.73
C LEU A 17 38.23 26.54 -9.39
N SER A 18 38.76 27.03 -8.27
CA SER A 18 38.20 26.78 -6.94
C SER A 18 36.80 27.39 -6.80
N ILE A 19 36.60 28.62 -7.28
CA ILE A 19 35.28 29.27 -7.30
C ILE A 19 34.28 28.48 -8.16
N PHE A 20 34.73 27.99 -9.32
CA PHE A 20 33.89 27.21 -10.22
C PHE A 20 33.48 25.85 -9.64
N VAL A 21 34.42 25.15 -9.00
CA VAL A 21 34.14 23.88 -8.31
C VAL A 21 33.17 24.11 -7.15
N PHE A 22 33.37 25.18 -6.38
CA PHE A 22 32.49 25.53 -5.27
C PHE A 22 31.07 25.87 -5.74
N SER A 23 30.93 26.71 -6.78
CA SER A 23 29.62 27.07 -7.33
C SER A 23 28.90 25.87 -7.94
N PHE A 24 29.62 24.98 -8.63
CA PHE A 24 29.06 23.72 -9.12
C PHE A 24 28.52 22.86 -7.97
N PHE A 25 29.29 22.73 -6.89
CA PHE A 25 28.84 21.97 -5.71
C PHE A 25 27.58 22.56 -5.08
N VAL A 26 27.52 23.88 -4.94
CA VAL A 26 26.33 24.57 -4.41
C VAL A 26 25.10 24.33 -5.29
N ILE A 27 25.25 24.44 -6.62
CA ILE A 27 24.15 24.21 -7.57
C ILE A 27 23.66 22.75 -7.50
N VAL A 28 24.58 21.77 -7.43
CA VAL A 28 24.22 20.36 -7.31
C VAL A 28 23.52 20.07 -5.99
N VAL A 29 24.03 20.58 -4.86
CA VAL A 29 23.42 20.39 -3.54
C VAL A 29 22.02 21.00 -3.48
N LEU A 30 21.84 22.21 -4.03
CA LEU A 30 20.52 22.86 -4.10
C LEU A 30 19.56 22.10 -5.03
N GLY A 31 20.06 21.61 -6.18
CA GLY A 31 19.28 20.80 -7.12
C GLY A 31 18.83 19.48 -6.50
N VAL A 32 19.73 18.78 -5.81
CA VAL A 32 19.42 17.54 -5.07
C VAL A 32 18.43 17.83 -3.94
N ARG A 33 18.63 18.91 -3.16
CA ARG A 33 17.70 19.29 -2.09
C ARG A 33 16.30 19.59 -2.63
N ASN A 34 16.19 20.33 -3.73
CA ASN A 34 14.90 20.61 -4.36
C ASN A 34 14.24 19.34 -4.92
N ALA A 35 15.01 18.45 -5.54
CA ALA A 35 14.52 17.17 -6.05
C ALA A 35 14.07 16.25 -4.90
N MET A 36 14.82 16.20 -3.80
CA MET A 36 14.46 15.46 -2.60
C MET A 36 13.22 16.05 -1.93
N ASN A 37 13.13 17.36 -1.77
CA ASN A 37 11.94 18.01 -1.20
C ASN A 37 10.70 17.72 -2.05
N LYS A 38 10.81 17.85 -3.38
CA LYS A 38 9.73 17.51 -4.30
C LYS A 38 9.34 16.02 -4.20
N THR A 39 10.33 15.12 -4.12
CA THR A 39 10.07 13.69 -3.96
C THR A 39 9.44 13.37 -2.61
N VAL A 40 9.88 14.00 -1.52
CA VAL A 40 9.32 13.84 -0.17
C VAL A 40 7.89 14.38 -0.12
N GLU A 41 7.64 15.54 -0.72
CA GLU A 41 6.31 16.14 -0.82
C GLU A 41 5.37 15.28 -1.68
N GLU A 42 5.84 14.77 -2.82
CA GLU A 42 5.08 13.94 -3.75
C GLU A 42 4.93 12.47 -3.30
N SER A 43 5.83 11.93 -2.48
CA SER A 43 5.85 10.50 -2.09
C SER A 43 5.56 10.23 -0.61
N ILE A 44 5.75 11.20 0.29
CA ILE A 44 5.45 11.09 1.73
C ILE A 44 4.26 11.99 2.07
N GLY A 45 4.24 13.24 1.58
CA GLY A 45 3.12 14.17 1.81
C GLY A 45 1.79 13.74 1.18
N SER A 46 1.83 12.88 0.17
CA SER A 46 0.65 12.36 -0.54
C SER A 46 0.13 11.01 -0.03
N LYS A 47 0.93 10.26 0.77
CA LYS A 47 0.64 8.85 1.07
C LYS A 47 -0.02 8.60 2.43
N LEU A 48 0.02 9.56 3.34
CA LEU A 48 -0.83 9.61 4.53
C LEU A 48 -1.03 11.10 4.89
N PRO A 49 -2.25 11.55 5.23
CA PRO A 49 -2.43 12.89 5.76
C PRO A 49 -1.47 13.12 6.94
N PRO A 50 -0.85 14.32 7.08
CA PRO A 50 0.15 14.60 8.12
C PRO A 50 -0.34 14.29 9.54
N ASP A 51 -1.66 14.26 9.76
CA ASP A 51 -2.31 13.94 11.03
C ASP A 51 -2.69 12.44 11.16
N THR A 52 -1.97 11.51 10.53
CA THR A 52 -2.29 10.07 10.56
C THR A 52 -1.19 9.22 11.16
N ILE A 53 -1.52 8.49 12.24
CA ILE A 53 -0.63 7.56 12.93
C ILE A 53 -0.96 6.13 12.49
N LYS A 54 0.04 5.39 12.01
CA LYS A 54 -0.10 3.95 11.69
C LYS A 54 0.25 3.10 12.91
N ILE A 55 -0.70 2.29 13.37
CA ILE A 55 -0.52 1.34 14.46
C ILE A 55 -0.43 -0.07 13.88
N THR A 56 0.63 -0.79 14.23
CA THR A 56 0.86 -2.19 13.85
C THR A 56 1.14 -3.02 15.09
N PRO A 57 0.75 -4.31 15.14
CA PRO A 57 1.05 -5.17 16.26
C PRO A 57 2.56 -5.30 16.48
N ARG A 58 2.97 -5.39 17.75
CA ARG A 58 4.37 -5.64 18.08
C ARG A 58 4.66 -7.11 17.79
N ILE A 59 5.46 -7.37 16.75
CA ILE A 59 6.06 -8.68 16.51
C ILE A 59 7.21 -8.81 17.51
N ILE A 60 7.03 -9.63 18.54
CA ILE A 60 8.14 -9.99 19.44
C ILE A 60 8.70 -11.30 18.91
N PRO A 61 9.85 -11.31 18.22
CA PRO A 61 10.49 -12.55 17.81
C PRO A 61 10.97 -13.27 19.07
N ARG A 62 10.19 -14.27 19.53
CA ARG A 62 10.64 -15.21 20.55
C ARG A 62 11.19 -16.43 19.80
N ASN A 63 12.51 -16.59 19.81
CA ASN A 63 13.25 -17.71 19.21
C ASN A 63 12.82 -18.09 17.78
N ILE A 64 13.67 -17.73 16.82
CA ILE A 64 13.61 -18.12 15.40
C ILE A 64 13.50 -19.66 15.23
N PHE A 65 13.85 -20.43 16.26
CA PHE A 65 13.81 -21.89 16.31
C PHE A 65 12.53 -22.52 16.92
N SER A 66 11.58 -21.73 17.42
CA SER A 66 10.43 -22.27 18.18
C SER A 66 9.10 -22.33 17.42
N GLY A 67 9.06 -21.91 16.14
CA GLY A 67 7.89 -22.07 15.26
C GLY A 67 6.60 -21.36 15.69
N ASN A 68 6.58 -20.73 16.87
CA ASN A 68 5.40 -20.12 17.47
C ASN A 68 5.60 -18.61 17.63
N VAL A 69 5.48 -17.90 16.50
CA VAL A 69 5.33 -16.44 16.51
C VAL A 69 3.86 -16.14 16.85
N ARG A 70 3.52 -16.09 18.14
CA ARG A 70 2.29 -15.43 18.58
C ARG A 70 2.59 -13.94 18.73
N GLY A 71 2.40 -13.20 17.65
CA GLY A 71 2.34 -11.75 17.71
C GLY A 71 1.16 -11.31 18.57
N SER A 72 1.25 -10.10 19.15
CA SER A 72 0.04 -9.45 19.69
C SER A 72 -0.94 -9.22 18.52
N GLU A 73 -2.22 -9.51 18.70
CA GLU A 73 -3.25 -9.22 17.70
C GLU A 73 -3.96 -7.93 18.07
N ILE A 74 -4.29 -7.08 17.09
CA ILE A 74 -5.15 -5.92 17.34
C ILE A 74 -6.59 -6.41 17.31
N THR A 75 -7.27 -6.39 18.45
CA THR A 75 -8.66 -6.87 18.55
C THR A 75 -9.67 -5.76 18.30
N ILE A 76 -10.94 -6.13 18.14
CA ILE A 76 -12.05 -5.18 18.15
C ILE A 76 -12.10 -4.33 19.44
N ASN A 77 -11.71 -4.89 20.58
CA ASN A 77 -11.66 -4.15 21.83
C ASN A 77 -10.56 -3.09 21.80
N ASP A 78 -9.42 -3.38 21.20
CA ASP A 78 -8.32 -2.41 21.08
C ASP A 78 -8.68 -1.29 20.10
N TYR A 79 -9.38 -1.61 19.01
CA TYR A 79 -9.99 -0.60 18.13
C TYR A 79 -10.87 0.38 18.93
N TYR A 80 -11.80 -0.14 19.75
CA TYR A 80 -12.68 0.74 20.54
C TYR A 80 -11.95 1.50 21.65
N LYS A 81 -10.88 0.95 22.23
CA LYS A 81 -10.02 1.69 23.18
C LYS A 81 -9.35 2.87 22.49
N ILE A 82 -8.74 2.64 21.32
CA ILE A 82 -8.03 3.69 20.56
C ILE A 82 -9.01 4.77 20.10
N LEU A 83 -10.19 4.37 19.62
CA LEU A 83 -11.23 5.30 19.19
C LEU A 83 -11.68 6.26 20.30
N ARG A 84 -11.52 5.88 21.57
CA ARG A 84 -11.91 6.68 22.75
C ARG A 84 -10.78 7.56 23.30
N ILE A 85 -9.57 7.48 22.76
CA ILE A 85 -8.45 8.32 23.19
C ILE A 85 -8.76 9.77 22.81
N ASP A 86 -8.60 10.70 23.74
CA ASP A 86 -8.76 12.12 23.41
C ASP A 86 -7.70 12.57 22.39
N GLY A 87 -8.11 13.42 21.46
CA GLY A 87 -7.32 13.76 20.28
C GLY A 87 -7.50 12.80 19.10
N VAL A 88 -8.10 11.63 19.25
CA VAL A 88 -8.43 10.76 18.10
C VAL A 88 -9.69 11.27 17.40
N LYS A 89 -9.57 11.57 16.11
CA LYS A 89 -10.68 11.98 15.24
C LYS A 89 -11.33 10.78 14.57
N LYS A 90 -10.51 9.85 14.06
CA LYS A 90 -11.00 8.66 13.34
C LYS A 90 -10.00 7.51 13.39
N VAL A 91 -10.51 6.28 13.33
CA VAL A 91 -9.69 5.08 13.23
C VAL A 91 -10.16 4.25 12.05
N TYR A 92 -9.28 4.02 11.08
CA TYR A 92 -9.50 3.17 9.91
C TYR A 92 -8.87 1.80 10.16
N ARG A 93 -9.64 0.75 9.87
CA ARG A 93 -9.24 -0.63 10.08
C ARG A 93 -8.72 -1.26 8.80
N VAL A 94 -7.66 -2.03 8.94
CA VAL A 94 -7.15 -2.95 7.91
C VAL A 94 -7.09 -4.35 8.51
N MET A 95 -7.83 -5.26 7.91
CA MET A 95 -7.99 -6.64 8.34
C MET A 95 -7.37 -7.56 7.31
N GLU A 96 -6.36 -8.34 7.67
CA GLU A 96 -5.91 -9.45 6.82
C GLU A 96 -6.93 -10.59 6.91
N VAL A 97 -7.30 -11.19 5.78
CA VAL A 97 -8.21 -12.34 5.81
C VAL A 97 -7.47 -13.59 6.31
N PRO A 98 -8.11 -14.45 7.14
CA PRO A 98 -7.46 -15.61 7.76
C PRO A 98 -7.37 -16.82 6.82
N PHE A 99 -7.60 -16.64 5.52
CA PHE A 99 -7.71 -17.73 4.55
C PHE A 99 -6.86 -17.47 3.30
N PRO A 100 -6.30 -18.52 2.67
CA PRO A 100 -5.58 -18.38 1.42
C PRO A 100 -6.53 -17.89 0.32
N SER A 101 -6.05 -17.02 -0.55
CA SER A 101 -6.85 -16.45 -1.64
C SER A 101 -6.13 -16.54 -2.97
N SER A 102 -6.89 -16.76 -4.04
CA SER A 102 -6.38 -16.68 -5.41
C SER A 102 -7.39 -16.03 -6.34
N VAL A 103 -6.90 -15.52 -7.46
CA VAL A 103 -7.71 -14.90 -8.51
C VAL A 103 -7.44 -15.55 -9.85
N ILE A 104 -8.48 -15.64 -10.68
CA ILE A 104 -8.36 -15.92 -12.11
C ILE A 104 -8.86 -14.70 -12.87
N LEU A 105 -7.94 -14.06 -13.59
CA LEU A 105 -8.22 -12.92 -14.44
C LEU A 105 -8.11 -13.33 -15.90
N ARG A 106 -9.07 -12.88 -16.72
CA ARG A 106 -9.02 -13.02 -18.17
C ARG A 106 -8.89 -11.65 -18.79
N MET A 107 -7.77 -11.38 -19.45
CA MET A 107 -7.49 -10.09 -20.06
C MET A 107 -6.60 -10.29 -21.29
N PHE A 108 -6.87 -9.56 -22.38
CA PHE A 108 -6.11 -9.66 -23.63
C PHE A 108 -6.00 -11.08 -24.23
N GLY A 109 -7.04 -11.91 -24.05
CA GLY A 109 -7.02 -13.31 -24.49
C GLY A 109 -6.15 -14.25 -23.63
N ILE A 110 -5.53 -13.73 -22.58
CA ILE A 110 -4.70 -14.48 -21.63
C ILE A 110 -5.51 -14.76 -20.36
N VAL A 111 -5.37 -15.98 -19.84
CA VAL A 111 -5.93 -16.39 -18.55
C VAL A 111 -4.79 -16.46 -17.54
N GLY A 112 -4.77 -15.52 -16.60
CA GLY A 112 -3.81 -15.50 -15.50
C GLY A 112 -4.44 -16.04 -14.22
N LYS A 113 -3.77 -16.98 -13.56
CA LYS A 113 -4.09 -17.36 -12.18
C LYS A 113 -2.98 -16.87 -11.26
N SER A 114 -3.36 -16.23 -10.15
CA SER A 114 -2.38 -15.71 -9.18
C SER A 114 -2.88 -15.91 -7.76
N ASP A 115 -1.97 -16.28 -6.86
CA ASP A 115 -2.22 -16.27 -5.43
C ASP A 115 -2.01 -14.86 -4.89
N ILE A 116 -2.92 -14.38 -4.05
CA ILE A 116 -2.92 -12.98 -3.63
C ILE A 116 -3.23 -12.82 -2.15
N ILE A 117 -2.54 -11.87 -1.52
CA ILE A 117 -2.84 -11.45 -0.15
C ILE A 117 -4.07 -10.53 -0.22
N THR A 118 -5.05 -10.83 0.61
CA THR A 118 -6.34 -10.14 0.59
C THR A 118 -6.60 -9.46 1.92
N TYR A 119 -7.08 -8.23 1.88
CA TYR A 119 -7.45 -7.47 3.07
C TYR A 119 -8.89 -6.96 3.00
N GLY A 120 -9.48 -6.73 4.17
CA GLY A 120 -10.66 -5.91 4.36
C GLY A 120 -10.26 -4.51 4.84
N VAL A 121 -10.81 -3.47 4.22
CA VAL A 121 -10.52 -2.07 4.60
C VAL A 121 -11.79 -1.25 4.76
N ASP A 122 -11.75 -0.24 5.64
CA ASP A 122 -12.85 0.70 5.79
C ASP A 122 -13.04 1.56 4.54
N TYR A 123 -14.29 1.78 4.14
CA TYR A 123 -14.64 2.58 2.94
C TYR A 123 -13.97 3.96 2.95
N ASP A 124 -13.99 4.63 4.10
CA ASP A 124 -13.48 5.99 4.21
C ASP A 124 -11.96 6.10 4.01
N LEU A 125 -11.22 5.00 4.16
CA LEU A 125 -9.77 4.95 3.90
C LEU A 125 -9.47 5.07 2.39
N VAL A 126 -10.39 4.61 1.54
CA VAL A 126 -10.18 4.47 0.08
C VAL A 126 -11.18 5.27 -0.74
N LYS A 127 -12.11 5.98 -0.11
CA LYS A 127 -13.25 6.64 -0.77
C LYS A 127 -12.86 7.60 -1.90
N ASN A 128 -11.72 8.27 -1.77
CA ASN A 128 -11.23 9.24 -2.75
C ASN A 128 -10.57 8.57 -3.97
N ASP A 129 -10.27 7.28 -3.85
CA ASP A 129 -9.53 6.48 -4.82
C ASP A 129 -10.45 5.54 -5.64
N ILE A 130 -11.76 5.62 -5.37
CA ILE A 130 -12.79 4.87 -6.11
C ILE A 130 -13.06 5.55 -7.45
N PHE A 131 -13.10 4.76 -8.51
CA PHE A 131 -13.40 5.27 -9.84
C PHE A 131 -14.81 5.86 -9.91
N LYS A 132 -14.94 7.01 -10.59
CA LYS A 132 -16.25 7.63 -10.85
C LYS A 132 -17.21 6.61 -11.48
N GLY A 133 -18.40 6.49 -10.88
CA GLY A 133 -19.47 5.57 -11.29
C GLY A 133 -19.42 4.19 -10.63
N TYR A 134 -18.45 3.93 -9.76
CA TYR A 134 -18.32 2.67 -9.03
C TYR A 134 -18.60 2.85 -7.53
N SER A 135 -18.85 1.74 -6.84
CA SER A 135 -19.14 1.70 -5.41
C SER A 135 -18.24 0.67 -4.73
N PHE A 136 -17.70 1.03 -3.57
CA PHE A 136 -16.97 0.12 -2.68
C PHE A 136 -17.84 -0.23 -1.48
N ARG A 137 -18.94 -0.94 -1.76
CA ARG A 137 -19.92 -1.40 -0.78
C ARG A 137 -20.24 -2.86 -1.06
N TYR A 138 -20.33 -3.65 -0.01
CA TYR A 138 -20.73 -5.05 -0.07
C TYR A 138 -21.98 -5.28 0.76
N VAL A 139 -22.93 -6.06 0.24
CA VAL A 139 -24.08 -6.59 0.99
C VAL A 139 -23.81 -8.06 1.28
N GLU A 140 -24.06 -8.49 2.52
CA GLU A 140 -23.81 -9.88 2.92
C GLU A 140 -24.59 -10.86 2.04
N GLY A 141 -23.88 -11.85 1.50
CA GLY A 141 -24.45 -12.84 0.58
C GLY A 141 -24.31 -12.48 -0.90
N ASP A 142 -23.89 -11.26 -1.24
CA ASP A 142 -23.58 -10.91 -2.63
C ASP A 142 -22.44 -11.78 -3.16
N LYS A 143 -22.59 -12.22 -4.42
CA LYS A 143 -21.55 -12.97 -5.14
C LYS A 143 -20.47 -12.08 -5.74
N LEU A 144 -20.78 -10.80 -5.96
CA LEU A 144 -19.88 -9.81 -6.52
C LEU A 144 -19.29 -8.96 -5.40
N ILE A 145 -17.96 -8.94 -5.29
CA ILE A 145 -17.24 -8.14 -4.30
C ILE A 145 -16.48 -7.01 -5.02
N PRO A 146 -16.69 -5.74 -4.62
CA PRO A 146 -15.86 -4.66 -5.12
C PRO A 146 -14.47 -4.71 -4.47
N PHE A 147 -13.44 -4.52 -5.27
CA PHE A 147 -12.05 -4.51 -4.83
C PHE A 147 -11.35 -3.21 -5.21
N VAL A 148 -10.45 -2.75 -4.36
CA VAL A 148 -9.44 -1.75 -4.68
C VAL A 148 -8.06 -2.40 -4.64
N VAL A 149 -7.15 -1.92 -5.48
CA VAL A 149 -5.79 -2.45 -5.59
C VAL A 149 -4.77 -1.32 -5.46
N PRO A 150 -3.59 -1.53 -4.87
CA PRO A 150 -2.53 -0.53 -4.88
C PRO A 150 -1.83 -0.49 -6.23
N LYS A 151 -1.22 0.65 -6.58
CA LYS A 151 -0.49 0.81 -7.84
C LYS A 151 0.65 -0.20 -7.98
N GLY A 152 1.26 -0.57 -6.84
CA GLY A 152 2.32 -1.58 -6.78
C GLY A 152 1.94 -2.94 -7.37
N VAL A 153 0.65 -3.33 -7.41
CA VAL A 153 0.22 -4.57 -8.10
C VAL A 153 0.39 -4.45 -9.62
N ILE A 154 0.05 -3.28 -10.17
CA ILE A 154 0.19 -2.98 -11.61
C ILE A 154 1.66 -2.92 -11.99
N GLU A 155 2.46 -2.23 -11.18
CA GLU A 155 3.91 -2.13 -11.38
C GLU A 155 4.59 -3.49 -11.28
N GLY A 156 4.20 -4.30 -10.28
CA GLY A 156 4.67 -5.67 -10.11
C GLY A 156 4.38 -6.54 -11.34
N TYR A 157 3.14 -6.48 -11.86
CA TYR A 157 2.78 -7.18 -13.10
C TYR A 157 3.63 -6.69 -14.29
N ASN A 158 3.70 -5.38 -14.51
CA ASN A 158 4.41 -4.80 -15.64
C ASN A 158 5.91 -5.13 -15.62
N LEU A 159 6.52 -5.15 -14.43
CA LEU A 159 7.93 -5.47 -14.27
C LEU A 159 8.19 -6.97 -14.45
N ALA A 160 7.40 -7.83 -13.81
CA ALA A 160 7.66 -9.27 -13.76
C ALA A 160 7.19 -10.01 -15.03
N PHE A 161 6.11 -9.57 -15.68
CA PHE A 161 5.46 -10.30 -16.78
C PHE A 161 5.50 -9.55 -18.11
N ALA A 162 5.11 -8.27 -18.14
CA ALA A 162 5.01 -7.53 -19.42
C ALA A 162 6.38 -7.39 -20.11
N ARG A 163 7.42 -7.02 -19.37
CA ARG A 163 8.78 -6.87 -19.91
C ARG A 163 9.44 -8.20 -20.29
N GLY A 164 9.12 -9.29 -19.58
CA GLY A 164 9.80 -10.59 -19.73
C GLY A 164 9.12 -11.56 -20.70
N GLN A 165 7.80 -11.47 -20.89
CA GLN A 165 7.01 -12.47 -21.64
C GLN A 165 6.28 -11.89 -22.87
N GLY A 166 6.58 -10.64 -23.25
CA GLY A 166 5.96 -9.99 -24.42
C GLY A 166 4.47 -9.73 -24.26
N THR A 167 3.96 -9.71 -23.01
CA THR A 167 2.56 -9.39 -22.74
C THR A 167 2.35 -7.88 -22.69
N PRO A 168 1.14 -7.37 -23.05
CA PRO A 168 0.86 -5.94 -22.98
C PRO A 168 1.07 -5.39 -21.57
N THR A 169 1.62 -4.17 -21.48
CA THR A 169 1.63 -3.43 -20.23
C THR A 169 0.20 -3.04 -19.84
N VAL A 170 -0.06 -3.07 -18.54
CA VAL A 170 -1.35 -2.70 -17.96
C VAL A 170 -1.24 -1.29 -17.41
N SER A 171 -2.15 -0.40 -17.82
CA SER A 171 -2.32 0.92 -17.21
C SER A 171 -3.41 0.90 -16.14
N GLU A 172 -3.43 1.90 -15.26
CA GLU A 172 -4.49 2.09 -14.26
C GLU A 172 -5.89 2.12 -14.89
N SER A 173 -6.03 2.78 -16.03
CA SER A 173 -7.31 2.91 -16.74
C SER A 173 -7.84 1.58 -17.27
N MET A 174 -6.95 0.64 -17.60
CA MET A 174 -7.34 -0.69 -18.10
C MET A 174 -7.98 -1.54 -17.00
N LEU A 175 -7.58 -1.35 -15.73
CA LEU A 175 -8.16 -2.11 -14.61
C LEU A 175 -9.56 -1.64 -14.20
N LYS A 176 -10.00 -0.46 -14.66
CA LYS A 176 -11.28 0.11 -14.28
C LYS A 176 -12.45 -0.81 -14.66
N GLY A 177 -13.12 -1.35 -13.65
CA GLY A 177 -14.30 -2.19 -13.82
C GLY A 177 -14.02 -3.62 -14.26
N ILE A 178 -12.75 -4.02 -14.38
CA ILE A 178 -12.39 -5.40 -14.69
C ILE A 178 -13.00 -6.34 -13.65
N THR A 179 -13.58 -7.44 -14.13
CA THR A 179 -14.04 -8.54 -13.29
C THR A 179 -13.08 -9.72 -13.34
N PHE A 180 -13.02 -10.46 -12.23
CA PHE A 180 -12.19 -11.65 -12.08
C PHE A 180 -12.88 -12.67 -11.20
N GLN A 181 -12.50 -13.94 -11.32
CA GLN A 181 -12.94 -14.95 -10.38
C GLN A 181 -12.07 -14.87 -9.14
N PHE A 182 -12.69 -14.76 -7.97
CA PHE A 182 -12.04 -14.72 -6.67
C PHE A 182 -12.34 -16.00 -5.90
N PHE A 183 -11.29 -16.64 -5.41
CA PHE A 183 -11.37 -17.85 -4.61
C PHE A 183 -10.96 -17.52 -3.18
N ALA A 184 -11.91 -17.54 -2.26
CA ALA A 184 -11.68 -17.34 -0.83
C ALA A 184 -11.56 -18.69 -0.13
N GLY A 185 -10.41 -18.99 0.50
CA GLY A 185 -10.11 -20.29 1.09
C GLY A 185 -9.40 -21.27 0.14
N LYS A 186 -8.95 -20.80 -1.03
CA LYS A 186 -8.29 -21.64 -2.03
C LYS A 186 -7.21 -20.85 -2.77
N SER A 187 -5.98 -21.34 -2.72
CA SER A 187 -4.81 -20.86 -3.47
C SER A 187 -4.05 -22.04 -4.08
N SER A 188 -2.96 -21.74 -4.78
CA SER A 188 -2.06 -22.77 -5.35
C SER A 188 -1.26 -23.49 -4.25
N PHE A 189 -1.03 -22.84 -3.11
CA PHE A 189 -0.33 -23.44 -1.96
C PHE A 189 -1.24 -24.21 -0.99
N LYS A 190 -2.50 -23.81 -0.83
CA LYS A 190 -3.42 -24.42 0.14
C LYS A 190 -4.88 -24.27 -0.27
N THR A 191 -5.64 -25.35 -0.12
CA THR A 191 -7.11 -25.35 -0.24
C THR A 191 -7.71 -25.78 1.09
N LEU A 192 -8.65 -24.99 1.62
CA LEU A 192 -9.41 -25.32 2.82
C LEU A 192 -10.61 -26.20 2.45
N GLU A 193 -11.13 -26.96 3.43
CA GLU A 193 -12.32 -27.80 3.26
C GLU A 193 -13.53 -26.97 2.82
N LYS A 194 -13.73 -25.81 3.45
CA LYS A 194 -14.71 -24.82 3.03
C LYS A 194 -14.00 -23.68 2.30
N TYR A 195 -14.41 -23.43 1.07
CA TYR A 195 -13.98 -22.29 0.26
C TYR A 195 -15.16 -21.73 -0.54
N LEU A 196 -15.03 -20.49 -1.00
CA LEU A 196 -16.05 -19.79 -1.76
C LEU A 196 -15.48 -19.35 -3.11
N GLU A 197 -16.26 -19.56 -4.17
CA GLU A 197 -15.98 -19.05 -5.51
C GLU A 197 -16.91 -17.85 -5.76
N LEU A 198 -16.31 -16.69 -5.96
CA LEU A 198 -16.97 -15.39 -6.01
C LEU A 198 -16.49 -14.61 -7.23
N GLU A 199 -17.21 -13.56 -7.59
CA GLU A 199 -16.76 -12.61 -8.59
C GLU A 199 -16.18 -11.38 -7.89
N GLY A 200 -15.00 -10.95 -8.31
CA GLY A 200 -14.40 -9.69 -7.91
C GLY A 200 -14.52 -8.65 -9.01
N LYS A 201 -14.68 -7.38 -8.66
CA LYS A 201 -14.62 -6.25 -9.60
C LYS A 201 -13.70 -5.17 -9.09
N ILE A 202 -12.75 -4.72 -9.90
CA ILE A 202 -11.87 -3.62 -9.54
C ILE A 202 -12.63 -2.30 -9.68
N VAL A 203 -12.83 -1.61 -8.55
CA VAL A 203 -13.59 -0.37 -8.45
C VAL A 203 -12.74 0.85 -8.11
N GLY A 204 -11.46 0.67 -7.81
CA GLY A 204 -10.55 1.77 -7.51
C GLY A 204 -9.10 1.33 -7.40
N ILE A 205 -8.20 2.31 -7.39
CA ILE A 205 -6.76 2.10 -7.20
C ILE A 205 -6.28 3.04 -6.10
N SER A 206 -5.79 2.49 -5.00
CA SER A 206 -5.45 3.24 -3.79
C SER A 206 -4.11 2.82 -3.23
N ASP A 207 -3.22 3.77 -2.96
CA ASP A 207 -1.95 3.51 -2.25
C ASP A 207 -2.10 3.64 -0.72
N ASN A 208 -3.31 3.91 -0.23
CA ASN A 208 -3.65 3.94 1.20
C ASN A 208 -3.88 2.54 1.80
N VAL A 209 -3.65 1.48 1.00
CA VAL A 209 -3.85 0.07 1.38
C VAL A 209 -2.53 -0.70 1.35
N PRO A 210 -2.45 -1.90 1.96
CA PRO A 210 -1.22 -2.68 1.98
C PRO A 210 -0.67 -2.96 0.57
N PRO A 211 0.66 -2.84 0.35
CA PRO A 211 1.26 -3.06 -0.96
C PRO A 211 1.08 -4.53 -1.40
N LEU A 212 1.10 -4.76 -2.72
CA LEU A 212 1.02 -6.10 -3.34
C LEU A 212 -0.20 -6.94 -2.86
N SER A 213 -1.32 -6.27 -2.64
CA SER A 213 -2.55 -6.90 -2.13
C SER A 213 -3.79 -6.54 -2.96
N ILE A 214 -4.90 -7.21 -2.72
CA ILE A 214 -6.23 -6.72 -3.10
C ILE A 214 -7.06 -6.45 -1.84
N CYS A 215 -7.88 -5.40 -1.87
CA CYS A 215 -8.64 -4.97 -0.71
C CYS A 215 -10.13 -4.94 -1.02
N MET A 216 -10.95 -5.57 -0.19
CA MET A 216 -12.42 -5.54 -0.24
C MET A 216 -12.98 -4.71 0.92
N PRO A 217 -14.28 -4.36 0.91
CA PRO A 217 -14.91 -3.74 2.07
C PRO A 217 -14.73 -4.60 3.32
N ILE A 218 -14.43 -3.98 4.45
CA ILE A 218 -14.13 -4.74 5.68
C ILE A 218 -15.28 -5.64 6.14
N ASN A 219 -16.54 -5.26 5.88
CA ASN A 219 -17.69 -6.10 6.18
C ASN A 219 -17.72 -7.36 5.30
N ALA A 220 -17.29 -7.28 4.04
CA ALA A 220 -17.10 -8.45 3.17
C ALA A 220 -16.04 -9.39 3.75
N ALA A 221 -14.88 -8.84 4.13
CA ALA A 221 -13.80 -9.63 4.72
C ALA A 221 -14.25 -10.36 6.00
N VAL A 222 -14.97 -9.67 6.89
CA VAL A 222 -15.53 -10.28 8.11
C VAL A 222 -16.55 -11.37 7.77
N TYR A 223 -17.48 -11.09 6.84
CA TYR A 223 -18.50 -12.05 6.42
C TYR A 223 -17.86 -13.34 5.86
N LEU A 224 -16.95 -13.21 4.89
CA LEU A 224 -16.26 -14.36 4.29
C LEU A 224 -15.44 -15.14 5.33
N SER A 225 -14.77 -14.43 6.24
CA SER A 225 -13.96 -15.07 7.29
C SER A 225 -14.82 -15.91 8.22
N LYS A 226 -15.99 -15.42 8.64
CA LYS A 226 -16.96 -16.18 9.43
C LYS A 226 -17.52 -17.39 8.67
N GLN A 227 -17.66 -17.28 7.35
CA GLN A 227 -18.11 -18.40 6.54
C GLN A 227 -17.05 -19.50 6.46
N ILE A 228 -15.78 -19.15 6.32
CA ILE A 228 -14.70 -20.10 6.01
C ILE A 228 -14.04 -20.66 7.28
N VAL A 229 -13.85 -19.83 8.30
CA VAL A 229 -13.10 -20.17 9.52
C VAL A 229 -14.07 -20.30 10.70
N PRO A 230 -14.18 -21.49 11.32
CA PRO A 230 -14.99 -21.68 12.53
C PRO A 230 -14.56 -20.75 13.66
N ASP A 231 -15.53 -20.23 14.42
CA ASP A 231 -15.32 -19.36 15.58
C ASP A 231 -14.46 -18.11 15.29
N TYR A 232 -14.44 -17.65 14.04
CA TYR A 232 -13.63 -16.52 13.62
C TYR A 232 -13.97 -15.24 14.42
N LYS A 233 -12.93 -14.66 15.02
CA LYS A 233 -12.99 -13.35 15.67
C LYS A 233 -12.18 -12.34 14.85
N PRO A 234 -12.76 -11.19 14.47
CA PRO A 234 -12.04 -10.18 13.72
C PRO A 234 -10.80 -9.68 14.46
N THR A 235 -9.68 -9.71 13.76
CA THR A 235 -8.41 -9.12 14.16
C THR A 235 -7.92 -8.19 13.06
N TYR A 236 -7.18 -7.15 13.45
CA TYR A 236 -6.68 -6.14 12.53
C TYR A 236 -5.17 -6.27 12.41
N SER A 237 -4.67 -6.29 11.19
CA SER A 237 -3.23 -6.27 10.93
C SER A 237 -2.68 -4.87 11.15
N MET A 238 -3.48 -3.82 10.88
CA MET A 238 -3.09 -2.43 11.05
C MET A 238 -4.30 -1.55 11.36
N LEU A 239 -4.07 -0.45 12.08
CA LEU A 239 -5.01 0.66 12.22
C LEU A 239 -4.35 1.96 11.75
N TYR A 240 -5.07 2.78 11.01
CA TYR A 240 -4.68 4.16 10.74
C TYR A 240 -5.52 5.08 11.63
N VAL A 241 -4.86 5.94 12.41
CA VAL A 241 -5.51 6.82 13.38
C VAL A 241 -5.32 8.26 12.92
N GLU A 242 -6.42 8.89 12.53
CA GLU A 242 -6.48 10.32 12.25
C GLU A 242 -6.62 11.07 13.58
N VAL A 243 -5.72 12.00 13.86
CA VAL A 243 -5.74 12.83 15.07
C VAL A 243 -6.32 14.21 14.78
N LYS A 244 -6.82 14.89 15.83
CA LYS A 244 -7.14 16.32 15.79
C LYS A 244 -5.80 17.06 15.63
N SER A 245 -5.73 17.96 14.65
CA SER A 245 -4.56 18.78 14.25
C SER A 245 -3.58 19.14 15.38
N HIS A 246 -2.30 19.25 15.01
CA HIS A 246 -1.16 19.70 15.82
C HIS A 246 -1.27 21.16 16.32
N GLU A 247 -2.30 21.92 15.97
CA GLU A 247 -2.53 23.32 16.40
C GLU A 247 -2.92 23.49 17.89
N TYR A 248 -2.89 22.43 18.71
CA TYR A 248 -3.22 22.46 20.14
C TYR A 248 -2.02 22.24 21.07
N VAL A 249 -0.81 22.58 20.62
CA VAL A 249 0.37 22.69 21.48
C VAL A 249 0.85 24.15 21.47
N ASP A 250 0.10 25.00 22.18
CA ASP A 250 0.55 26.31 22.69
C ASP A 250 0.38 26.31 24.22
#